data_AF-A0AAV7K4N4-F1
#
_entry.id   AF-A0AAV7K4N4-F1
#
_cell.length_a   1.000
_cell.length_b   1.000
_cell.length_c   1.000
_cell.angle_alpha   90.00
_cell.angle_beta   90.00
_cell.angle_gamma   90.00
#
_symmetry.space_group_name_H-M   'P 1'
#
loop_
_entity.id
_entity.type
_entity.pdbx_description
1 polymer ?
#
loop_
_entity_poly.entity_id
_entity_poly.type
_entity_poly.pdbx_seq_one_letter_code
_entity_poly.pdbx_strand_id
1 'polypeptide(L)'
;MKRKLRDFYDPQPVEHQITNAETAQTEITEMLATGITTPTMTDGGATMNDIGTVVGNTAELSDHDRLNLLKNAFVPSIGFDWHYQNRTSKGKVEKRYLKKELFDRYRFLRFSLAKGGLLCCYCVSFPEQSKGNKYESFVIKPFTNYARLFGSQGAVSNHTTTDYHRCSIVKAKEFLKRSKDRSMRIENILNSNRVQQIKDNHDRLKPIIKSILFCGRNGLALRVHRDNGDLTLDQPTDNDGNLRALLQFRADSGLYQQRLFYDCRGFLRAIDVVL
;
A
#
# COMPACT_ATOMS: atom_id res chain seq x y z
N MET A 1 5.74 -19.77 45.28
CA MET A 1 5.90 -20.25 43.88
C MET A 1 5.69 -19.10 42.91
N LYS A 2 6.75 -18.51 42.35
CA LYS A 2 6.68 -17.50 41.28
C LYS A 2 7.61 -17.98 40.15
N ARG A 3 7.06 -18.58 39.08
CA ARG A 3 7.84 -18.94 37.88
C ARG A 3 7.92 -17.71 36.97
N LYS A 4 9.14 -17.30 36.63
CA LYS A 4 9.46 -16.21 35.70
C LYS A 4 9.05 -16.65 34.28
N LEU A 5 8.16 -15.90 33.62
CA LEU A 5 8.05 -15.89 32.16
C LEU A 5 9.13 -14.94 31.60
N ARG A 6 10.34 -15.47 31.42
CA ARG A 6 11.36 -14.94 30.51
C ARG A 6 12.04 -16.19 30.02
N ASP A 7 11.64 -16.70 28.86
CA ASP A 7 12.35 -17.70 28.05
C ASP A 7 11.46 -18.06 26.85
N PHE A 8 11.19 -17.12 25.93
CA PHE A 8 10.62 -17.41 24.59
C PHE A 8 10.84 -16.24 23.61
N TYR A 9 12.05 -15.68 23.58
CA TYR A 9 12.47 -14.87 22.43
C TYR A 9 13.93 -15.20 22.15
N ASP A 10 14.13 -16.11 21.19
CA ASP A 10 15.44 -16.44 20.66
C ASP A 10 15.72 -15.47 19.51
N PRO A 11 16.57 -14.43 19.70
CA PRO A 11 16.86 -13.46 18.66
C PRO A 11 17.58 -14.17 17.52
N GLN A 12 16.95 -14.18 16.35
CA GLN A 12 17.52 -14.76 15.13
C GLN A 12 18.90 -14.18 14.83
N PRO A 13 19.87 -15.00 14.37
CA PRO A 13 21.26 -14.58 14.20
C PRO A 13 21.39 -13.40 13.23
N VAL A 14 22.31 -12.48 13.57
CA VAL A 14 22.49 -11.16 12.92
C VAL A 14 22.72 -11.27 11.41
N GLU A 15 23.41 -12.31 10.94
CA GLU A 15 23.65 -12.55 9.51
C GLU A 15 22.36 -12.84 8.72
N HIS A 16 21.40 -13.55 9.33
CA HIS A 16 20.11 -13.84 8.72
C HIS A 16 19.24 -12.58 8.60
N GLN A 17 19.40 -11.61 9.49
CA GLN A 17 18.67 -10.34 9.44
C GLN A 17 19.21 -9.38 8.36
N ILE A 18 20.50 -9.46 8.03
CA ILE A 18 21.15 -8.62 7.00
C ILE A 18 20.68 -9.03 5.60
N THR A 19 20.73 -10.33 5.28
CA THR A 19 20.27 -10.87 3.99
C THR A 19 18.77 -10.62 3.79
N ASN A 20 17.97 -10.73 4.85
CA ASN A 20 16.54 -10.46 4.81
C ASN A 20 16.21 -8.98 4.55
N ALA A 21 17.01 -8.03 5.06
CA ALA A 21 16.79 -6.60 4.86
C ALA A 21 17.14 -6.13 3.43
N GLU A 22 18.26 -6.61 2.87
CA GLU A 22 18.65 -6.29 1.48
C GLU A 22 17.68 -6.90 0.46
N THR A 23 17.23 -8.14 0.72
CA THR A 23 16.19 -8.81 -0.08
C THR A 23 14.86 -8.06 0.05
N ALA A 24 14.45 -7.67 1.26
CA ALA A 24 13.24 -6.89 1.49
C ALA A 24 13.27 -5.51 0.80
N GLN A 25 14.42 -4.83 0.79
CA GLN A 25 14.59 -3.56 0.08
C GLN A 25 14.39 -3.71 -1.44
N THR A 26 14.88 -4.83 -2.00
CA THR A 26 14.72 -5.16 -3.42
C THR A 26 13.26 -5.49 -3.74
N GLU A 27 12.60 -6.31 -2.92
CA GLU A 27 11.18 -6.63 -3.09
C GLU A 27 10.28 -5.40 -2.95
N ILE A 28 10.53 -4.50 -1.99
CA ILE A 28 9.79 -3.23 -1.89
C ILE A 28 9.96 -2.41 -3.17
N THR A 29 11.16 -2.39 -3.74
CA THR A 29 11.46 -1.65 -4.98
C THR A 29 10.61 -2.17 -6.14
N GLU A 30 10.50 -3.48 -6.30
CA GLU A 30 9.64 -4.12 -7.31
C GLU A 30 8.15 -3.87 -7.03
N MET A 31 7.73 -3.97 -5.77
CA MET A 31 6.35 -3.70 -5.37
C MET A 31 5.93 -2.25 -5.65
N LEU A 32 6.84 -1.28 -5.51
CA LEU A 32 6.56 0.10 -5.84
C LEU A 32 6.60 0.35 -7.36
N ALA A 33 7.38 -0.42 -8.12
CA ALA A 33 7.49 -0.30 -9.59
C ALA A 33 6.19 -0.60 -10.34
N THR A 34 5.36 -1.53 -9.86
CA THR A 34 4.08 -1.90 -10.52
C THR A 34 2.96 -0.85 -10.41
N GLY A 35 3.24 0.31 -9.79
CA GLY A 35 2.26 1.39 -9.60
C GLY A 35 2.84 2.78 -9.85
N ILE A 36 4.01 2.88 -10.49
CA ILE A 36 4.59 4.18 -10.87
C ILE A 36 3.88 4.63 -12.14
N THR A 37 2.85 5.46 -12.01
CA THR A 37 2.64 6.48 -13.04
C THR A 37 3.84 7.40 -12.98
N THR A 38 4.58 7.53 -14.08
CA THR A 38 5.56 8.60 -14.24
C THR A 38 4.86 9.92 -13.90
N PRO A 39 5.28 10.66 -12.86
CA PRO A 39 4.60 11.88 -12.49
C PRO A 39 4.86 12.91 -13.58
N THR A 40 3.79 13.30 -14.26
CA THR A 40 3.79 14.37 -15.24
C THR A 40 4.05 15.70 -14.53
N MET A 41 4.91 16.52 -15.12
CA MET A 41 5.19 17.89 -14.69
C MET A 41 3.89 18.69 -14.76
N THR A 42 3.23 18.95 -13.62
CA THR A 42 2.13 19.91 -13.56
C THR A 42 2.63 21.19 -12.91
N ASP A 43 2.54 22.26 -13.67
CA ASP A 43 2.78 23.64 -13.25
C ASP A 43 1.72 24.03 -12.20
N GLY A 44 2.16 24.45 -11.01
CA GLY A 44 1.30 24.88 -9.91
C GLY A 44 1.19 23.89 -8.73
N GLY A 45 1.86 24.23 -7.61
CA GLY A 45 1.59 23.65 -6.29
C GLY A 45 2.57 22.56 -5.82
N ALA A 46 3.83 22.92 -5.61
CA ALA A 46 4.88 22.03 -5.09
C ALA A 46 4.74 21.70 -3.59
N THR A 47 3.65 21.07 -3.12
CA THR A 47 3.55 20.58 -1.72
C THR A 47 2.50 19.48 -1.52
N MET A 48 2.68 18.24 -1.98
CA MET A 48 1.73 17.18 -1.56
C MET A 48 2.33 15.95 -0.89
N ASN A 49 3.65 15.74 -0.89
CA ASN A 49 4.24 14.56 -0.23
C ASN A 49 5.67 14.77 0.28
N ASP A 50 5.88 15.88 0.98
CA ASP A 50 7.14 16.10 1.69
C ASP A 50 7.17 15.25 2.98
N ILE A 51 8.08 14.28 3.04
CA ILE A 51 8.25 13.39 4.20
C ILE A 51 8.57 14.13 5.51
N GLY A 52 9.10 15.35 5.42
CA GLY A 52 9.44 16.17 6.59
C GLY A 52 8.22 16.69 7.36
N THR A 53 7.04 16.73 6.74
CA THR A 53 5.82 17.22 7.41
C THR A 53 5.32 16.25 8.48
N VAL A 54 5.65 14.96 8.36
CA VAL A 54 5.19 13.91 9.28
C VAL A 54 6.23 13.54 10.33
N VAL A 55 7.45 14.09 10.25
CA VAL A 55 8.50 13.82 11.23
C VAL A 55 8.07 14.27 12.62
N GLY A 56 8.03 13.32 13.56
CA GLY A 56 7.61 13.56 14.94
C GLY A 56 6.10 13.47 15.19
N ASN A 57 5.27 13.37 14.14
CA ASN A 57 3.82 13.19 14.25
C ASN A 57 3.32 11.93 13.52
N THR A 58 4.10 10.86 13.58
CA THR A 58 3.86 9.62 12.83
C THR A 58 2.73 8.77 13.43
N ALA A 59 2.34 9.03 14.68
CA ALA A 59 1.25 8.37 15.37
C ALA A 59 -0.13 8.74 14.78
N GLU A 60 -0.25 9.95 14.24
CA GLU A 60 -1.47 10.46 13.61
C GLU A 60 -1.55 10.10 12.11
N LEU A 61 -0.52 9.46 11.56
CA LEU A 61 -0.44 9.17 10.14
C LEU A 61 -1.38 8.02 9.76
N SER A 62 -2.38 8.33 8.91
CA SER A 62 -3.29 7.33 8.39
C SER A 62 -2.57 6.33 7.48
N ASP A 63 -3.12 5.11 7.34
CA ASP A 63 -2.59 4.12 6.40
C ASP A 63 -2.63 4.63 4.95
N HIS A 64 -3.60 5.49 4.60
CA HIS A 64 -3.66 6.11 3.27
C HIS A 64 -2.46 7.05 3.04
N ASP A 65 -2.20 7.94 3.99
CA ASP A 65 -1.10 8.91 3.88
C ASP A 65 0.26 8.23 3.93
N ARG A 66 0.40 7.20 4.78
CA ARG A 66 1.59 6.37 4.84
C ARG A 66 1.87 5.69 3.50
N LEU A 67 0.83 5.14 2.85
CA LEU A 67 0.98 4.55 1.52
C LEU A 67 1.36 5.58 0.46
N ASN A 68 0.75 6.77 0.52
CA ASN A 68 1.04 7.87 -0.37
C ASN A 68 2.51 8.31 -0.26
N LEU A 69 3.03 8.50 0.96
CA LEU A 69 4.42 8.89 1.23
C LEU A 69 5.46 7.88 0.72
N LEU A 70 5.15 6.59 0.81
CA LEU A 70 6.06 5.53 0.34
C LEU A 70 6.10 5.44 -1.19
N LYS A 71 4.95 5.62 -1.86
CA LYS A 71 4.82 5.50 -3.32
C LYS A 71 5.23 6.77 -4.06
N ASN A 72 4.71 7.90 -3.61
CA ASN A 72 4.78 9.16 -4.33
C ASN A 72 5.81 10.05 -3.65
N ALA A 73 7.06 9.97 -4.12
CA ALA A 73 8.13 10.84 -3.65
C ALA A 73 7.85 12.31 -4.01
N PHE A 74 8.35 13.23 -3.20
CA PHE A 74 8.46 14.62 -3.62
C PHE A 74 9.24 14.71 -4.94
N VAL A 75 8.62 15.34 -5.94
CA VAL A 75 9.24 15.65 -7.23
C VAL A 75 9.40 17.17 -7.31
N PRO A 76 10.63 17.68 -7.35
CA PRO A 76 10.84 19.12 -7.49
C PRO A 76 10.40 19.61 -8.88
N SER A 77 9.90 20.84 -8.92
CA SER A 77 9.49 21.50 -10.16
C SER A 77 10.67 21.78 -11.11
N ILE A 78 10.37 22.04 -12.38
CA ILE A 78 11.37 22.53 -13.35
C ILE A 78 11.90 23.86 -12.82
N GLY A 79 13.24 23.99 -12.72
CA GLY A 79 13.89 25.17 -12.16
C GLY A 79 14.03 25.19 -10.64
N PHE A 80 13.72 24.10 -9.94
CA PHE A 80 13.91 23.98 -8.50
C PHE A 80 15.38 24.16 -8.08
N ASP A 81 15.62 25.11 -7.18
CA ASP A 81 16.96 25.34 -6.62
C ASP A 81 17.27 24.26 -5.59
N TRP A 82 18.09 23.30 -5.99
CA TRP A 82 18.50 22.21 -5.13
C TRP A 82 19.38 22.73 -3.99
N HIS A 83 19.05 22.32 -2.77
CA HIS A 83 19.93 22.57 -1.63
C HIS A 83 21.34 22.04 -1.90
N TYR A 84 22.32 22.91 -1.68
CA TYR A 84 23.74 22.61 -1.85
C TYR A 84 24.51 22.80 -0.55
N GLN A 85 25.56 22.00 -0.39
CA GLN A 85 26.54 22.19 0.67
C GLN A 85 27.76 22.90 0.09
N ASN A 86 28.23 23.95 0.77
CA ASN A 86 29.52 24.56 0.47
C ASN A 86 30.65 23.66 0.98
N ARG A 87 31.60 23.33 0.12
CA ARG A 87 32.84 22.64 0.47
C ARG A 87 34.02 23.52 0.12
N THR A 88 34.84 23.85 1.10
CA THR A 88 36.12 24.50 0.83
C THR A 88 37.15 23.45 0.45
N SER A 89 37.67 23.52 -0.77
CA SER A 89 38.80 22.69 -1.21
C SER A 89 39.88 23.60 -1.78
N LYS A 90 41.10 23.48 -1.26
CA LYS A 90 42.26 24.30 -1.69
C LYS A 90 41.95 25.81 -1.74
N GLY A 91 41.20 26.32 -0.76
CA GLY A 91 40.83 27.75 -0.66
C GLY A 91 39.66 28.21 -1.56
N LYS A 92 39.10 27.34 -2.42
CA LYS A 92 37.91 27.63 -3.22
C LYS A 92 36.67 27.00 -2.60
N VAL A 93 35.57 27.76 -2.55
CA VAL A 93 34.26 27.26 -2.10
C VAL A 93 33.54 26.65 -3.29
N GLU A 94 33.34 25.34 -3.27
CA GLU A 94 32.59 24.58 -4.27
C GLU A 94 31.21 24.21 -3.72
N LYS A 95 30.16 24.39 -4.52
CA LYS A 95 28.80 23.93 -4.19
C LYS A 95 28.65 22.45 -4.57
N ARG A 96 28.21 21.63 -3.62
CA ARG A 96 27.84 20.23 -3.86
C ARG A 96 26.32 20.06 -3.79
N TYR A 97 25.76 19.68 -4.93
CA TYR A 97 24.35 19.35 -5.07
C TYR A 97 24.12 17.85 -4.90
N LEU A 98 22.92 17.50 -4.43
CA LEU A 98 22.42 16.14 -4.51
C LEU A 98 22.14 15.79 -5.97
N LYS A 99 22.62 14.63 -6.42
CA LYS A 99 22.36 14.17 -7.77
C LYS A 99 21.14 13.26 -7.80
N LYS A 100 20.41 13.22 -8.92
CA LYS A 100 19.20 12.41 -9.07
C LYS A 100 19.48 10.92 -8.89
N GLU A 101 20.64 10.43 -9.34
CA GLU A 101 21.02 9.02 -9.28
C GLU A 101 21.13 8.50 -7.83
N LEU A 102 21.29 9.40 -6.85
CA LEU A 102 21.21 9.05 -5.43
C LEU A 102 19.86 8.40 -5.11
N PHE A 103 18.76 8.98 -5.59
CA PHE A 103 17.41 8.54 -5.26
C PHE A 103 17.02 7.26 -6.02
N ASP A 104 17.65 7.02 -7.17
CA ASP A 104 17.52 5.76 -7.91
C ASP A 104 18.22 4.63 -7.16
N ARG A 105 19.43 4.88 -6.65
CA ARG A 105 20.22 3.89 -5.90
C ARG A 105 19.69 3.63 -4.50
N TYR A 106 19.28 4.69 -3.79
CA TYR A 106 18.83 4.61 -2.40
C TYR A 106 17.38 5.08 -2.32
N ARG A 107 16.45 4.22 -2.77
CA ARG A 107 15.02 4.55 -2.87
C ARG A 107 14.36 4.92 -1.54
N PHE A 108 14.97 4.53 -0.42
CA PHE A 108 14.52 4.93 0.91
C PHE A 108 14.85 6.39 1.25
N LEU A 109 15.81 7.01 0.55
CA LEU A 109 16.14 8.42 0.76
C LEU A 109 15.14 9.32 0.04
N ARG A 110 14.70 10.35 0.75
CA ARG A 110 13.84 11.42 0.26
C ARG A 110 14.41 12.76 0.71
N PHE A 111 14.43 13.72 -0.20
CA PHE A 111 14.72 15.10 0.18
C PHE A 111 13.44 15.72 0.75
N SER A 112 13.57 16.38 1.90
CA SER A 112 12.51 17.19 2.50
C SER A 112 12.83 18.66 2.35
N LEU A 113 11.89 19.41 1.78
CA LEU A 113 11.92 20.86 1.70
C LEU A 113 11.64 21.47 3.07
N ALA A 114 10.58 21.01 3.73
CA ALA A 114 10.14 21.48 5.04
C ALA A 114 11.23 21.37 6.12
N LYS A 115 12.12 20.38 5.99
CA LYS A 115 13.25 20.15 6.91
C LYS A 115 14.62 20.49 6.30
N GLY A 116 14.70 20.78 5.01
CA GLY A 116 15.95 21.19 4.34
C GLY A 116 17.05 20.10 4.32
N GLY A 117 16.70 18.84 4.08
CA GLY A 117 17.69 17.76 4.01
C GLY A 117 17.13 16.36 3.78
N LEU A 118 18.00 15.35 3.87
CA LEU A 118 17.65 13.96 3.55
C LEU A 118 17.04 13.23 4.74
N LEU A 119 15.94 12.52 4.49
CA LEU A 119 15.26 11.64 5.43
C LEU A 119 15.09 10.25 4.82
N CYS A 120 14.99 9.24 5.68
CA CYS A 120 14.68 7.87 5.31
C CYS A 120 13.16 7.64 5.43
N CYS A 121 12.49 7.43 4.31
CA CYS A 121 11.03 7.31 4.29
C CYS A 121 10.52 6.12 5.09
N TYR A 122 11.25 5.01 5.15
CA TYR A 122 10.84 3.84 5.95
C TYR A 122 10.99 4.10 7.45
N CYS A 123 12.13 4.64 7.89
CA CYS A 123 12.34 4.94 9.30
C CYS A 123 11.40 6.02 9.82
N VAL A 124 11.09 7.03 8.98
CA VAL A 124 10.09 8.05 9.33
C VAL A 124 8.70 7.43 9.37
N SER A 125 8.31 6.61 8.40
CA SER A 125 6.96 6.04 8.33
C SER A 125 6.68 4.97 9.40
N PHE A 126 7.73 4.24 9.80
CA PHE A 126 7.66 3.11 10.75
C PHE A 126 8.73 3.28 11.83
N PRO A 127 8.61 4.28 12.71
CA PRO A 127 9.63 4.54 13.72
C PRO A 127 9.77 3.34 14.66
N GLU A 128 11.01 3.04 15.01
CA GLU A 128 11.36 2.03 16.02
C GLU A 128 11.79 2.74 17.29
N GLN A 129 11.48 2.17 18.46
CA GLN A 129 11.98 2.77 19.70
C GLN A 129 13.48 2.52 19.83
N SER A 130 14.28 3.48 19.40
CA SER A 130 15.74 3.47 19.52
C SER A 130 16.22 4.78 20.11
N LYS A 131 17.24 4.72 20.98
CA LYS A 131 17.81 5.90 21.65
C LYS A 131 19.22 6.18 21.14
N GLY A 132 19.56 7.46 20.97
CA GLY A 132 20.90 7.95 20.67
C GLY A 132 21.06 8.64 19.31
N ASN A 133 22.19 9.34 19.12
CA ASN A 133 22.45 10.21 17.97
C ASN A 133 22.34 9.49 16.60
N LYS A 134 22.63 8.19 16.55
CA LYS A 134 22.53 7.37 15.33
C LYS A 134 21.07 7.15 14.89
N TYR A 135 20.12 7.19 15.83
CA TYR A 135 18.69 7.09 15.53
C TYR A 135 18.14 8.42 15.02
N GLU A 136 18.67 9.55 15.49
CA GLU A 136 18.15 10.86 15.08
C GLU A 136 18.43 11.18 13.60
N SER A 137 19.60 10.79 13.07
CA SER A 137 19.97 11.07 11.68
C SER A 137 19.10 10.33 10.67
N PHE A 138 18.60 11.04 9.65
CA PHE A 138 17.65 10.56 8.63
C PHE A 138 16.24 10.24 9.15
N VAL A 139 15.99 10.28 10.46
CA VAL A 139 14.68 9.91 11.04
C VAL A 139 14.02 11.13 11.67
N ILE A 140 14.66 11.72 12.68
CA ILE A 140 14.15 12.91 13.38
C ILE A 140 14.81 14.16 12.80
N LYS A 141 16.13 14.08 12.59
CA LYS A 141 16.96 15.16 12.05
C LYS A 141 17.26 14.87 10.58
N PRO A 142 16.96 15.80 9.67
CA PRO A 142 17.34 15.69 8.27
C PRO A 142 18.87 15.67 8.16
N PHE A 143 19.39 14.80 7.31
CA PHE A 143 20.82 14.75 7.05
C PHE A 143 21.21 15.79 6.00
N THR A 144 22.13 16.68 6.37
CA THR A 144 22.53 17.84 5.56
C THR A 144 24.01 17.83 5.17
N ASN A 145 24.83 16.99 5.81
CA ASN A 145 26.27 16.93 5.56
C ASN A 145 26.62 15.99 4.39
N TYR A 146 26.31 16.41 3.17
CA TYR A 146 26.47 15.61 1.95
C TYR A 146 27.92 15.16 1.70
N ALA A 147 28.92 15.86 2.22
CA ALA A 147 30.32 15.46 2.15
C ALA A 147 30.60 14.11 2.83
N ARG A 148 29.83 13.74 3.86
CA ARG A 148 29.95 12.47 4.60
C ARG A 148 28.84 11.47 4.25
N LEU A 149 28.09 11.73 3.18
CA LEU A 149 26.96 10.88 2.79
C LEU A 149 27.43 9.48 2.35
N PHE A 150 28.52 9.42 1.58
CA PHE A 150 29.08 8.20 1.00
C PHE A 150 30.46 7.84 1.57
N GLY A 151 30.93 6.64 1.28
CA GLY A 151 32.20 6.06 1.74
C GLY A 151 31.95 4.81 2.60
N SER A 152 33.00 4.04 2.91
CA SER A 152 32.90 2.85 3.75
C SER A 152 32.34 3.15 5.15
N GLN A 153 32.58 4.36 5.65
CA GLN A 153 32.04 4.91 6.90
C GLN A 153 31.04 6.05 6.63
N GLY A 154 30.43 6.04 5.45
CA GLY A 154 29.46 7.05 5.03
C GLY A 154 28.17 6.96 5.84
N ALA A 155 27.45 8.08 5.94
CA ALA A 155 26.21 8.16 6.69
C ALA A 155 25.14 7.17 6.17
N VAL A 156 25.07 6.96 4.85
CA VAL A 156 24.14 6.00 4.23
C VAL A 156 24.49 4.57 4.64
N SER A 157 25.76 4.16 4.49
CA SER A 157 26.22 2.81 4.85
C SER A 157 25.99 2.51 6.34
N ASN A 158 26.33 3.47 7.21
CA ASN A 158 26.11 3.34 8.65
C ASN A 158 24.62 3.24 9.01
N HIS A 159 23.76 3.99 8.32
CA HIS A 159 22.31 3.94 8.52
C HIS A 159 21.73 2.60 8.08
N THR A 160 22.11 2.09 6.90
CA THR A 160 21.62 0.81 6.37
C THR A 160 22.00 -0.38 7.25
N THR A 161 23.11 -0.26 8.00
CA THR A 161 23.54 -1.30 8.94
C THR A 161 22.86 -1.24 10.30
N THR A 162 21.99 -0.27 10.57
CA THR A 162 21.30 -0.17 11.86
C THR A 162 20.08 -1.09 11.94
N ASP A 163 19.83 -1.62 13.13
CA ASP A 163 18.70 -2.54 13.34
C ASP A 163 17.35 -1.83 13.19
N TYR A 164 17.26 -0.58 13.64
CA TYR A 164 16.03 0.20 13.47
C TYR A 164 15.66 0.38 12.00
N HIS A 165 16.64 0.56 11.11
CA HIS A 165 16.40 0.68 9.68
C HIS A 165 15.93 -0.65 9.09
N ARG A 166 16.60 -1.76 9.42
CA ARG A 166 16.19 -3.11 8.97
C ARG A 166 14.77 -3.45 9.41
N CYS A 167 14.43 -3.20 10.68
CA CYS A 167 13.08 -3.39 11.21
C CYS A 167 12.06 -2.50 10.49
N SER A 168 12.40 -1.23 10.20
CA SER A 168 11.53 -0.31 9.46
C SER A 168 11.26 -0.81 8.04
N ILE A 169 12.25 -1.39 7.36
CA ILE A 169 12.10 -2.00 6.04
C ILE A 169 11.13 -3.18 6.10
N VAL A 170 11.30 -4.09 7.07
CA VAL A 170 10.41 -5.25 7.22
C VAL A 170 8.97 -4.80 7.43
N LYS A 171 8.73 -3.84 8.33
CA LYS A 171 7.40 -3.25 8.56
C LYS A 171 6.83 -2.59 7.31
N ALA A 172 7.65 -1.85 6.56
CA ALA A 172 7.25 -1.23 5.30
C ALA A 172 6.84 -2.27 4.25
N LYS A 173 7.60 -3.36 4.13
CA LYS A 173 7.29 -4.47 3.23
C LYS A 173 5.95 -5.12 3.56
N GLU A 174 5.73 -5.48 4.82
CA GLU A 174 4.48 -6.08 5.28
C GLU A 174 3.29 -5.14 5.08
N PHE A 175 3.48 -3.86 5.40
CA PHE A 175 2.48 -2.82 5.16
C PHE A 175 2.11 -2.72 3.68
N LEU A 176 3.10 -2.63 2.79
CA LEU A 176 2.85 -2.55 1.34
C LEU A 176 2.15 -3.81 0.83
N LYS A 177 2.49 -4.99 1.35
CA LYS A 177 1.85 -6.26 0.98
C LYS A 177 0.37 -6.25 1.38
N ARG A 178 0.08 -5.87 2.62
CA ARG A 178 -1.28 -5.71 3.15
C ARG A 178 -2.08 -4.62 2.43
N SER A 179 -1.42 -3.57 1.95
CA SER A 179 -2.08 -2.51 1.18
C SER A 179 -2.52 -2.95 -0.22
N LYS A 180 -1.79 -3.90 -0.84
CA LYS A 180 -2.11 -4.44 -2.16
C LYS A 180 -3.15 -5.56 -2.09
N ASP A 181 -3.02 -6.46 -1.11
CA ASP A 181 -3.94 -7.58 -0.95
C ASP A 181 -5.03 -7.26 0.07
N ARG A 182 -6.24 -6.96 -0.43
CA ARG A 182 -7.41 -6.70 0.42
C ARG A 182 -7.72 -7.91 1.32
N SER A 183 -7.32 -9.13 0.93
CA SER A 183 -7.50 -10.37 1.70
C SER A 183 -6.63 -10.42 2.97
N MET A 184 -5.55 -9.63 3.04
CA MET A 184 -4.66 -9.54 4.21
C MET A 184 -5.05 -8.42 5.19
N ARG A 185 -6.22 -7.78 5.04
CA ARG A 185 -6.75 -6.89 6.08
C ARG A 185 -6.96 -7.69 7.37
N ILE A 186 -6.67 -7.07 8.52
CA ILE A 186 -6.76 -7.73 9.84
C ILE A 186 -8.13 -8.37 10.05
N GLU A 187 -9.20 -7.69 9.64
CA GLU A 187 -10.58 -8.20 9.65
C GLU A 187 -10.77 -9.51 8.88
N ASN A 188 -10.08 -9.66 7.74
CA ASN A 188 -10.16 -10.85 6.89
C ASN A 188 -9.32 -12.01 7.45
N ILE A 189 -8.22 -11.71 8.15
CA ILE A 189 -7.38 -12.71 8.81
C ILE A 189 -8.07 -13.25 10.07
N LEU A 190 -8.70 -12.38 10.86
CA LEU A 190 -9.39 -12.76 12.09
C LEU A 190 -10.72 -13.48 11.81
N ASN A 191 -11.30 -13.30 10.63
CA ASN A 191 -12.58 -13.87 10.27
C ASN A 191 -12.48 -14.63 8.93
N SER A 192 -12.04 -15.89 9.00
CA SER A 192 -12.00 -16.80 7.84
C SER A 192 -13.36 -16.93 7.14
N ASN A 193 -14.46 -16.78 7.87
CA ASN A 193 -15.81 -16.77 7.30
C ASN A 193 -16.05 -15.55 6.39
N ARG A 194 -15.41 -14.39 6.67
CA ARG A 194 -15.53 -13.19 5.82
C ARG A 194 -14.86 -13.40 4.47
N VAL A 195 -13.68 -14.03 4.44
CA VAL A 195 -13.00 -14.36 3.17
C VAL A 195 -13.85 -15.33 2.35
N GLN A 196 -14.43 -16.35 3.01
CA GLN A 196 -15.34 -17.29 2.34
C GLN A 196 -16.59 -16.58 1.82
N GLN A 197 -17.20 -15.67 2.59
CA GLN A 197 -18.35 -14.87 2.15
C GLN A 197 -18.02 -13.98 0.96
N ILE A 198 -16.86 -13.32 0.95
CA ILE A 198 -16.41 -12.52 -0.20
C ILE A 198 -16.27 -13.40 -1.44
N LYS A 199 -15.64 -14.57 -1.29
CA LYS A 199 -15.49 -15.53 -2.39
C LYS A 199 -16.84 -16.02 -2.91
N ASP A 200 -17.74 -16.40 -2.01
CA ASP A 200 -19.09 -16.86 -2.34
C ASP A 200 -19.88 -15.75 -3.05
N ASN A 201 -19.84 -14.51 -2.53
CA ASN A 201 -20.49 -13.36 -3.16
C ASN A 201 -19.93 -13.05 -4.55
N HIS A 202 -18.61 -13.12 -4.70
CA HIS A 202 -17.96 -12.91 -6.00
C HIS A 202 -18.33 -14.01 -7.01
N ASP A 203 -18.35 -15.27 -6.58
CA ASP A 203 -18.78 -16.39 -7.44
C ASP A 203 -20.27 -16.32 -7.77
N ARG A 204 -21.10 -15.72 -6.90
CA ARG A 204 -22.52 -15.42 -7.18
C ARG A 204 -22.71 -14.26 -8.16
N LEU A 205 -21.86 -13.23 -8.13
CA LEU A 205 -21.97 -12.07 -9.03
C LEU A 205 -21.53 -12.38 -10.47
N LYS A 206 -20.52 -13.24 -10.65
CA LYS A 206 -20.00 -13.64 -11.98
C LYS A 206 -21.11 -14.04 -12.98
N PRO A 207 -22.00 -15.01 -12.67
CA PRO A 207 -23.05 -15.41 -13.60
C PRO A 207 -24.14 -14.35 -13.83
N ILE A 208 -24.40 -13.46 -12.86
CA ILE A 208 -25.30 -12.30 -13.04
C ILE A 208 -24.72 -11.37 -14.10
N ILE A 209 -23.45 -10.98 -13.93
CA ILE A 209 -22.75 -10.10 -14.88
C ILE A 209 -22.71 -10.73 -16.27
N LYS A 210 -22.43 -12.04 -16.36
CA LYS A 210 -22.46 -12.77 -17.64
C LYS A 210 -23.85 -12.75 -18.29
N SER A 211 -24.92 -12.79 -17.50
CA SER A 211 -26.30 -12.72 -17.98
C SER A 211 -26.64 -11.33 -18.52
N ILE A 212 -26.24 -10.27 -17.80
CA ILE A 212 -26.38 -8.88 -18.26
C ILE A 212 -25.61 -8.67 -19.56
N LEU A 213 -24.36 -9.14 -19.62
CA LEU A 213 -23.51 -9.02 -20.81
C LEU A 213 -24.08 -9.79 -22.00
N PHE A 214 -24.65 -10.97 -21.77
CA PHE A 214 -25.33 -11.74 -22.81
C PHE A 214 -26.51 -10.95 -23.39
N CYS A 215 -27.38 -10.39 -22.54
CA CYS A 215 -28.49 -9.57 -23.00
C CYS A 215 -28.00 -8.36 -23.80
N GLY A 216 -27.01 -7.62 -23.28
CA GLY A 216 -26.45 -6.45 -23.97
C GLY A 216 -25.85 -6.78 -25.34
N ARG A 217 -25.12 -7.90 -25.47
CA ARG A 217 -24.52 -8.34 -26.74
C ARG A 217 -25.55 -8.77 -27.79
N ASN A 218 -26.68 -9.32 -27.36
CA ASN A 218 -27.74 -9.80 -28.25
C ASN A 218 -28.86 -8.78 -28.47
N GLY A 219 -28.72 -7.55 -27.96
CA GLY A 219 -29.76 -6.52 -28.06
C GLY A 219 -31.05 -6.88 -27.31
N LEU A 220 -30.97 -7.77 -26.31
CA LEU A 220 -32.11 -8.15 -25.49
C LEU A 220 -32.30 -7.11 -24.37
N ALA A 221 -33.51 -6.58 -24.26
CA ALA A 221 -33.86 -5.70 -23.14
C ALA A 221 -33.70 -6.47 -21.81
N LEU A 222 -33.04 -5.87 -20.81
CA LEU A 222 -32.84 -6.51 -19.51
C LEU A 222 -34.15 -6.65 -18.72
N ARG A 223 -35.08 -5.70 -18.91
CA ARG A 223 -36.30 -5.51 -18.14
C ARG A 223 -37.53 -5.43 -19.05
N VAL A 224 -38.68 -5.80 -18.50
CA VAL A 224 -40.04 -5.55 -19.06
C VAL A 224 -40.81 -4.69 -18.04
N HIS A 225 -42.11 -4.46 -18.24
CA HIS A 225 -42.98 -3.60 -17.43
C HIS A 225 -43.04 -3.94 -15.92
N ARG A 226 -42.66 -5.16 -15.51
CA ARG A 226 -42.61 -5.58 -14.10
C ARG A 226 -41.34 -6.40 -13.83
N ASP A 227 -40.40 -5.84 -13.07
CA ASP A 227 -39.11 -6.48 -12.73
C ASP A 227 -38.91 -6.67 -11.20
N ASN A 228 -39.95 -6.42 -10.39
CA ASN A 228 -39.92 -6.48 -8.93
C ASN A 228 -40.40 -7.84 -8.39
N GLY A 229 -39.99 -8.18 -7.15
CA GLY A 229 -40.43 -9.37 -6.42
C GLY A 229 -39.41 -10.52 -6.40
N ASP A 230 -39.70 -11.54 -5.61
CA ASP A 230 -38.82 -12.71 -5.45
C ASP A 230 -38.69 -13.46 -6.77
N LEU A 231 -37.51 -14.03 -7.01
CA LEU A 231 -37.31 -14.99 -8.09
C LEU A 231 -37.82 -16.32 -7.58
N THR A 232 -38.90 -16.85 -8.16
CA THR A 232 -39.38 -18.21 -7.91
C THR A 232 -38.78 -19.16 -8.93
N LEU A 233 -38.65 -20.45 -8.59
CA LEU A 233 -38.30 -21.49 -9.57
C LEU A 233 -39.50 -21.86 -10.47
N ASP A 234 -40.71 -21.48 -10.05
CA ASP A 234 -41.91 -21.66 -10.85
C ASP A 234 -41.90 -20.74 -12.05
N GLN A 235 -42.35 -21.26 -13.19
CA GLN A 235 -42.44 -20.53 -14.44
C GLN A 235 -43.46 -19.39 -14.29
N PRO A 236 -43.06 -18.12 -14.49
CA PRO A 236 -43.97 -17.00 -14.29
C PRO A 236 -45.08 -17.00 -15.34
N THR A 237 -46.30 -16.63 -14.93
CA THR A 237 -47.46 -16.54 -15.83
C THR A 237 -47.37 -15.37 -16.81
N ASP A 238 -46.63 -14.31 -16.42
CA ASP A 238 -46.36 -13.12 -17.22
C ASP A 238 -44.86 -13.02 -17.53
N ASN A 239 -44.50 -12.32 -18.62
CA ASN A 239 -43.10 -12.02 -18.93
C ASN A 239 -42.51 -11.01 -17.93
N ASP A 240 -41.71 -11.49 -16.98
CA ASP A 240 -41.03 -10.71 -15.94
C ASP A 240 -39.66 -10.16 -16.38
N GLY A 241 -39.26 -10.41 -17.63
CA GLY A 241 -38.09 -9.82 -18.28
C GLY A 241 -36.91 -10.78 -18.47
N ASN A 242 -36.13 -10.52 -19.53
CA ASN A 242 -35.10 -11.47 -20.01
C ASN A 242 -33.99 -11.75 -18.99
N LEU A 243 -33.63 -10.79 -18.14
CA LEU A 243 -32.63 -11.03 -17.10
C LEU A 243 -33.15 -12.00 -16.03
N ARG A 244 -34.41 -11.85 -15.61
CA ARG A 244 -35.03 -12.70 -14.58
C ARG A 244 -35.21 -14.13 -15.10
N ALA A 245 -35.75 -14.28 -16.31
CA ALA A 245 -35.85 -15.57 -16.99
C ALA A 245 -34.48 -16.27 -17.14
N LEU A 246 -33.43 -15.53 -17.48
CA LEU A 246 -32.08 -16.09 -17.62
C LEU A 246 -31.46 -16.49 -16.28
N LEU A 247 -31.76 -15.76 -15.20
CA LEU A 247 -31.34 -16.12 -13.84
C LEU A 247 -32.07 -17.36 -13.33
N GLN A 248 -33.39 -17.47 -13.57
CA GLN A 248 -34.18 -18.67 -13.26
C GLN A 248 -33.66 -19.89 -14.02
N PHE A 249 -33.46 -19.77 -15.33
CA PHE A 249 -32.90 -20.86 -16.15
C PHE A 249 -31.56 -21.39 -15.61
N ARG A 250 -30.67 -20.49 -15.15
CA ARG A 250 -29.39 -20.86 -14.54
C ARG A 250 -29.54 -21.48 -13.15
N ALA A 251 -30.60 -21.14 -12.42
CA ALA A 251 -30.94 -21.75 -11.14
C ALA A 251 -31.45 -23.17 -11.32
N ASP A 252 -32.36 -23.37 -12.27
CA ASP A 252 -32.92 -24.69 -12.60
C ASP A 252 -31.84 -25.64 -13.15
N SER A 253 -30.87 -25.11 -13.90
CA SER A 253 -29.77 -25.91 -14.44
C SER A 253 -28.73 -26.34 -13.38
N GLY A 254 -28.97 -26.10 -12.08
CA GLY A 254 -28.08 -26.47 -10.98
C GLY A 254 -26.76 -25.69 -10.92
N LEU A 255 -26.62 -24.64 -11.74
CA LEU A 255 -25.44 -23.76 -11.76
C LEU A 255 -25.50 -22.68 -10.66
N TYR A 256 -26.61 -22.62 -9.92
CA TYR A 256 -26.87 -21.74 -8.80
C TYR A 256 -27.35 -22.57 -7.60
N GLN A 257 -26.68 -22.43 -6.45
CA GLN A 257 -27.19 -23.04 -5.22
C GLN A 257 -28.54 -22.41 -4.84
N GLN A 258 -29.55 -23.26 -4.68
CA GLN A 258 -30.94 -22.96 -4.31
C GLN A 258 -31.10 -22.03 -3.08
N ARG A 259 -30.05 -21.85 -2.26
CA ARG A 259 -30.08 -20.99 -1.05
C ARG A 259 -30.17 -19.48 -1.31
N LEU A 260 -30.06 -19.01 -2.55
CA LEU A 260 -30.31 -17.60 -2.90
C LEU A 260 -31.79 -17.26 -3.10
N PHE A 261 -32.65 -18.26 -3.28
CA PHE A 261 -34.05 -18.04 -3.67
C PHE A 261 -34.98 -17.68 -2.50
N TYR A 262 -34.59 -17.97 -1.25
CA TYR A 262 -35.47 -17.82 -0.09
C TYR A 262 -35.21 -16.56 0.76
N ASP A 263 -34.25 -15.72 0.39
CA ASP A 263 -34.00 -14.51 1.17
C ASP A 263 -33.58 -13.34 0.28
N CYS A 264 -34.58 -12.57 -0.20
CA CYS A 264 -34.35 -11.24 -0.77
C CYS A 264 -33.69 -10.26 0.22
N ARG A 265 -33.52 -10.62 1.51
CA ARG A 265 -32.63 -9.86 2.43
C ARG A 265 -31.15 -10.11 2.17
N GLY A 266 -30.78 -11.12 1.39
CA GLY A 266 -29.40 -11.38 1.00
C GLY A 266 -28.84 -10.35 0.00
N PHE A 267 -29.69 -9.74 -0.83
CA PHE A 267 -29.28 -8.73 -1.80
C PHE A 267 -28.82 -7.43 -1.13
N LEU A 268 -29.48 -7.03 -0.02
CA LEU A 268 -29.08 -5.87 0.79
C LEU A 268 -27.84 -6.17 1.65
N ARG A 269 -27.73 -7.37 2.23
CA ARG A 269 -26.52 -7.76 2.98
C ARG A 269 -25.27 -7.93 2.11
N ALA A 270 -25.43 -8.23 0.82
CA ALA A 270 -24.31 -8.30 -0.12
C ALA A 270 -23.72 -6.90 -0.44
N ILE A 271 -24.52 -5.84 -0.34
CA ILE A 271 -24.05 -4.45 -0.52
C ILE A 271 -23.33 -3.97 0.75
N ASP A 272 -23.82 -4.32 1.93
CA ASP A 272 -23.21 -3.94 3.22
C ASP A 272 -21.84 -4.59 3.51
N VAL A 273 -21.45 -5.64 2.76
CA VAL A 273 -20.16 -6.32 2.92
C VAL A 273 -19.16 -5.96 1.80
N VAL A 274 -19.61 -5.24 0.76
CA VAL A 274 -18.79 -4.84 -0.40
C VAL A 274 -18.20 -3.43 -0.27
N LEU A 275 -18.73 -2.59 0.64
CA LEU A 275 -18.11 -1.32 1.06
C LEU A 275 -17.30 -1.51 2.36
#